data_AF-A0A2H0UQW8-F1
#
_entry.id   AF-A0A2H0UQW8-F1
#
_cell.length_a   1.000
_cell.length_b   1.000
_cell.length_c   1.000
_cell.angle_alpha   90.00
_cell.angle_beta   90.00
_cell.angle_gamma   90.00
#
_symmetry.space_group_name_H-M   'P 1'
#
loop_
_entity.id
_entity.type
_entity.pdbx_description
1 polymer ?
#
loop_
_entity_poly.entity_id
_entity_poly.type
_entity_poly.pdbx_seq_one_letter_code
_entity_poly.pdbx_strand_id
1 'polypeptide(L)'
;MKITIDVPDAQAIRVRDGFCAQYGYQEKISETVDGETTLVDNPETKAQFVQRKIREFVHDTVRSYEASTAIKTAREQAITKADSEITLT
;
A
#
# COMPACT_ATOMS: atom_id res chain seq x y z
N MET A 1 -6.06 13.29 6.76
CA MET A 1 -7.05 12.22 7.04
C MET A 1 -6.48 11.30 8.12
N LYS A 2 -7.25 10.99 9.18
CA LYS A 2 -6.83 10.10 10.27
C LYS A 2 -7.67 8.83 10.18
N ILE A 3 -7.04 7.71 9.88
CA ILE A 3 -7.67 6.38 9.92
C ILE A 3 -7.23 5.73 11.23
N THR A 4 -8.19 5.23 12.00
CA THR A 4 -7.95 4.48 13.23
C THR A 4 -8.55 3.08 13.06
N ILE A 5 -7.79 2.06 13.44
CA ILE A 5 -8.26 0.67 13.50
C ILE A 5 -8.09 0.23 14.95
N ASP A 6 -9.20 -0.08 15.60
CA ASP A 6 -9.19 -0.56 16.98
C ASP A 6 -9.01 -2.08 17.00
N VAL A 7 -7.97 -2.53 17.68
CA VAL A 7 -7.64 -3.95 17.84
C VAL A 7 -7.59 -4.24 19.34
N PRO A 8 -8.27 -5.28 19.85
CA PRO A 8 -8.13 -5.69 21.23
C PRO A 8 -6.66 -5.98 21.58
N ASP A 9 -6.18 -5.53 22.74
CA ASP A 9 -4.78 -5.68 23.15
C ASP A 9 -4.29 -7.14 23.08
N ALA A 10 -5.16 -8.09 23.45
CA ALA A 10 -4.89 -9.52 23.37
C ALA A 10 -4.58 -10.02 21.95
N GLN A 11 -5.03 -9.31 20.91
CA GLN A 11 -4.79 -9.64 19.50
C GLN A 11 -3.74 -8.74 18.84
N ALA A 12 -3.34 -7.63 19.48
CA ALA A 12 -2.43 -6.65 18.90
C ALA A 12 -1.10 -7.27 18.46
N ILE A 13 -0.53 -8.16 19.29
CA ILE A 13 0.71 -8.89 18.96
C ILE A 13 0.51 -9.77 17.73
N ARG A 14 -0.57 -10.56 17.70
CA ARG A 14 -0.87 -11.47 16.59
C ARG A 14 -1.06 -10.72 15.27
N VAL A 15 -1.76 -9.59 15.30
CA VAL A 15 -1.96 -8.74 14.12
C VAL A 15 -0.63 -8.19 13.63
N ARG A 16 0.18 -7.64 14.54
CA ARG A 16 1.51 -7.09 14.19
C ARG A 16 2.41 -8.17 13.58
N ASP A 17 2.49 -9.33 14.23
CA ASP A 17 3.36 -10.42 13.78
C ASP A 17 2.88 -10.99 12.43
N GLY A 18 1.57 -11.06 12.22
CA GLY A 18 0.98 -11.41 10.91
C GLY A 18 1.35 -10.43 9.81
N PHE A 19 1.28 -9.12 10.06
CA PHE A 19 1.74 -8.11 9.09
C PHE A 19 3.25 -8.20 8.84
N CYS A 20 4.05 -8.35 9.88
CA CYS A 20 5.49 -8.52 9.76
C CYS A 20 5.85 -9.74 8.90
N ALA A 21 5.17 -10.87 9.10
CA ALA A 21 5.36 -12.08 8.29
C ALA A 21 4.94 -11.86 6.83
N GLN A 22 3.77 -11.26 6.60
CA GLN A 22 3.22 -11.03 5.25
C GLN A 22 4.12 -10.12 4.40
N TYR A 23 4.67 -9.06 5.00
CA TYR A 23 5.46 -8.05 4.29
C TYR A 23 6.98 -8.24 4.43
N GLY A 24 7.42 -9.35 5.02
CA GLY A 24 8.84 -9.71 5.08
C GLY A 24 9.69 -8.83 5.99
N TYR A 25 9.17 -8.46 7.16
CA TYR A 25 9.97 -7.75 8.16
C TYR A 25 11.15 -8.62 8.62
N GLN A 26 12.34 -8.01 8.69
CA GLN A 26 13.54 -8.64 9.21
C GLN A 26 14.02 -7.88 10.46
N GLU A 27 14.35 -8.61 11.53
CA GLU A 27 14.92 -8.02 12.74
C GLU A 27 16.35 -7.53 12.52
N LYS A 28 17.06 -8.14 11.55
CA LYS A 28 18.38 -7.71 11.11
C LYS A 28 18.37 -7.42 9.63
N ILE A 29 19.06 -6.35 9.24
CA ILE A 29 19.24 -5.96 7.85
C ILE A 29 20.72 -5.99 7.49
N SER A 30 21.03 -6.30 6.24
CA SER A 30 22.39 -6.24 5.73
C SER A 30 22.76 -4.78 5.46
N GLU A 31 23.86 -4.34 6.06
CA GLU A 31 24.45 -3.02 5.80
C GLU A 31 25.89 -3.21 5.35
N THR A 32 26.28 -2.49 4.30
CA THR A 32 27.66 -2.49 3.80
C THR A 32 28.34 -1.21 4.24
N VAL A 33 29.36 -1.33 5.10
CA VAL A 33 30.19 -0.22 5.57
C VAL A 33 31.63 -0.55 5.20
N ASP A 34 32.32 0.39 4.55
CA ASP A 34 33.72 0.25 4.13
C ASP A 34 34.03 -1.00 3.28
N GLY A 35 33.05 -1.50 2.53
CA GLY A 35 33.20 -2.66 1.64
C GLY A 35 32.93 -4.02 2.30
N GLU A 36 32.63 -4.06 3.60
CA GLU A 36 32.20 -5.27 4.29
C GLU A 36 30.70 -5.24 4.56
N THR A 37 30.01 -6.35 4.25
CA THR A 37 28.58 -6.51 4.56
C THR A 37 28.43 -7.17 5.93
N THR A 38 27.74 -6.49 6.84
CA THR A 38 27.42 -7.00 8.17
C THR A 38 25.91 -6.98 8.42
N LEU A 39 25.44 -7.81 9.35
CA LEU A 39 24.05 -7.82 9.79
C LEU A 39 23.88 -6.91 11.00
N VAL A 40 23.21 -5.79 10.81
CA VAL A 40 22.87 -4.82 11.86
C VAL A 40 21.42 -4.96 12.26
N ASP A 41 21.06 -4.50 13.46
CA ASP A 41 19.67 -4.51 13.89
C ASP A 41 18.84 -3.54 13.06
N ASN A 42 17.62 -3.94 12.72
CA ASN A 42 16.72 -3.09 11.96
C ASN A 42 16.35 -1.85 12.80
N PRO A 43 16.65 -0.63 12.33
CA PRO A 43 16.33 0.59 13.07
C PRO A 43 14.82 0.81 13.20
N GLU A 44 14.01 0.19 12.34
CA GLU A 44 12.56 0.23 12.40
C GLU A 44 12.03 -0.92 13.26
N THR A 45 11.26 -0.57 14.31
CA THR A 45 10.57 -1.58 15.13
C THR A 45 9.42 -2.22 14.35
N LYS A 46 9.01 -3.44 14.75
CA LYS A 46 7.83 -4.12 14.18
C LYS A 46 6.58 -3.21 14.14
N ALA A 47 6.33 -2.45 15.21
CA ALA A 47 5.16 -1.56 15.28
C ALA A 47 5.23 -0.43 14.23
N GLN A 48 6.40 0.20 14.09
CA GLN A 48 6.62 1.25 13.09
C GLN A 48 6.51 0.72 11.67
N PHE A 49 7.09 -0.45 11.40
CA PHE A 49 7.01 -1.12 10.10
C PHE A 49 5.56 -1.41 9.71
N VAL A 50 4.78 -2.01 10.63
CA VAL A 50 3.37 -2.31 10.38
C VAL A 50 2.57 -1.04 10.13
N GLN A 51 2.80 0.02 10.93
CA GLN A 51 2.12 1.30 10.73
C GLN A 51 2.42 1.90 9.36
N ARG A 52 3.69 1.86 8.92
CA ARG A 52 4.09 2.33 7.59
C ARG A 52 3.43 1.50 6.49
N LYS A 53 3.40 0.17 6.61
CA LYS A 53 2.76 -0.71 5.62
C LYS A 53 1.25 -0.52 5.52
N ILE A 54 0.56 -0.29 6.64
CA ILE A 54 -0.86 0.06 6.62
C ILE A 54 -1.09 1.37 5.86
N ARG A 55 -0.24 2.38 6.09
CA ARG A 55 -0.34 3.66 5.37
C ARG A 55 -0.11 3.49 3.86
N GLU A 56 0.93 2.76 3.48
CA GLU A 56 1.23 2.44 2.07
C GLU A 56 0.04 1.73 1.41
N PHE A 57 -0.49 0.68 2.05
CA PHE A 57 -1.63 -0.08 1.54
C PHE A 57 -2.87 0.77 1.32
N VAL A 58 -3.24 1.61 2.29
CA VAL A 58 -4.39 2.52 2.16
C VAL A 58 -4.18 3.49 1.00
N HIS A 59 -2.99 4.10 0.93
CA HIS A 59 -2.66 5.06 -0.11
C HIS A 59 -2.77 4.43 -1.51
N ASP A 60 -2.21 3.24 -1.69
CA ASP A 60 -2.24 2.54 -2.98
C ASP A 60 -3.65 2.08 -3.35
N THR A 61 -4.46 1.68 -2.37
CA THR A 61 -5.86 1.32 -2.58
C THR A 61 -6.68 2.51 -3.08
N VAL A 62 -6.55 3.68 -2.44
CA VAL A 62 -7.25 4.90 -2.87
C VAL A 62 -6.78 5.32 -4.26
N ARG A 63 -5.46 5.33 -4.50
CA ARG A 63 -4.89 5.66 -5.81
C ARG A 63 -5.40 4.73 -6.90
N SER A 64 -5.48 3.43 -6.65
CA SER A 64 -5.98 2.44 -7.60
C SER A 64 -7.47 2.64 -7.91
N TYR A 65 -8.26 2.95 -6.89
CA TYR A 65 -9.69 3.25 -7.04
C TYR A 65 -9.92 4.52 -7.87
N GLU A 66 -9.20 5.60 -7.57
CA GLU A 66 -9.29 6.86 -8.30
C GLU A 66 -8.87 6.70 -9.77
N ALA A 67 -7.77 6.00 -10.03
CA ALA A 67 -7.31 5.69 -11.38
C ALA A 67 -8.36 4.89 -12.16
N SER A 68 -8.93 3.85 -11.55
CA SER A 68 -9.97 3.02 -12.17
C SER A 68 -11.23 3.81 -12.49
N THR A 69 -11.64 4.70 -11.59
CA THR A 69 -12.78 5.59 -11.78
C THR A 69 -12.54 6.56 -12.93
N ALA A 70 -11.35 7.18 -12.99
CA ALA A 70 -10.99 8.10 -14.08
C ALA A 70 -10.97 7.40 -15.44
N ILE A 71 -10.42 6.18 -15.52
CA ILE A 71 -10.41 5.37 -16.76
C ILE A 71 -11.85 5.06 -17.19
N LYS A 72 -12.72 4.65 -16.26
CA LYS A 72 -14.12 4.34 -16.56
C LYS A 72 -14.84 5.57 -17.12
N THR A 73 -14.72 6.71 -16.45
CA THR A 73 -15.34 7.98 -16.89
C THR A 73 -14.82 8.41 -18.25
N ALA A 74 -13.50 8.37 -18.47
CA ALA A 74 -12.89 8.74 -19.76
C ALA A 74 -13.37 7.82 -20.90
N ARG A 75 -13.53 6.52 -20.62
CA ARG A 75 -14.06 5.55 -21.58
C ARG A 75 -15.52 5.84 -21.93
N GLU A 76 -16.37 6.09 -20.95
CA GLU A 76 -17.78 6.43 -21.16
C GLU A 76 -17.96 7.73 -21.94
N GLN A 77 -17.12 8.73 -21.65
CA GLN A 77 -17.08 9.99 -22.40
C GLN A 77 -16.64 9.78 -23.85
N ALA A 78 -15.63 8.95 -24.10
CA ALA A 78 -15.17 8.64 -25.44
C ALA A 78 -16.22 7.89 -26.27
N ILE A 79 -16.94 6.94 -25.66
CA ILE A 79 -18.04 6.22 -26.32
C ILE A 79 -19.18 7.18 -26.66
N THR A 80 -19.65 7.96 -25.68
CA THR A 80 -20.72 8.95 -25.91
C THR A 80 -20.36 9.94 -27.02
N LYS A 81 -19.10 10.38 -27.05
CA LYS A 81 -18.60 11.25 -28.10
C LYS A 81 -18.64 10.57 -29.47
N ALA A 82 -18.12 9.34 -29.59
CA ALA A 82 -18.15 8.58 -30.83
C ALA A 82 -19.59 8.34 -31.32
N ASP A 83 -20.51 7.98 -30.42
CA ASP A 83 -21.92 7.77 -30.74
C ASP A 83 -22.60 9.06 -31.21
N SER A 84 -22.20 10.22 -30.68
CA SER A 84 -22.72 11.52 -31.13
C SER A 84 -22.16 11.98 -32.48
N GLU A 85 -20.97 11.49 -32.86
CA GLU A 85 -20.29 11.87 -34.11
C GLU A 85 -20.64 10.92 -35.27
N ILE A 86 -20.99 9.66 -34.99
CA ILE A 86 -21.41 8.68 -36.00
C ILE A 86 -22.93 8.75 -36.19
N THR A 87 -23.39 9.67 -37.04
CA THR A 87 -24.74 9.63 -37.61
C THR A 87 -24.71 8.92 -38.96
N LEU A 88 -25.28 7.71 -39.01
CA LEU A 88 -25.56 7.01 -40.27
C LEU A 88 -26.90 7.54 -40.82
N THR A 89 -26.83 8.55 -41.69
CA THR A 89 -27.94 8.99 -42.56
C THR A 89 -27.92 8.26 -43.88
#